data_AF-A0AA44CAE9-F1
#
_entry.id   AF-A0AA44CAE9-F1
#
_cell.length_a   1.000
_cell.length_b   1.000
_cell.length_c   1.000
_cell.angle_alpha   90.00
_cell.angle_beta   90.00
_cell.angle_gamma   90.00
#
_symmetry.space_group_name_H-M   'P 1'
#
loop_
_entity.id
_entity.type
_entity.pdbx_description
1 polymer ?
#
loop_
_entity_poly.entity_id
_entity_poly.type
_entity_poly.pdbx_seq_one_letter_code
_entity_poly.pdbx_strand_id
1 'polypeptide(L)'
;MIGIPETDTLEHSRISANVNTGFQLTTADGRQAHLAIIDEDGNVIEAGQAVAQEAWNVCIAVQKNFWRGMGHLVVHSEPPGIAKPANVA
;
A
#
# COMPACT_ATOMS: atom_id res chain seq x y z
N MET A 1 -7.54 5.38 8.55
CA MET A 1 -6.63 6.03 7.58
C MET A 1 -7.48 6.39 6.37
N ILE A 2 -7.79 7.68 6.16
CA ILE A 2 -8.72 8.15 5.11
C ILE A 2 -8.07 9.23 4.21
N GLY A 3 -6.87 9.72 4.55
CA GLY A 3 -6.10 10.66 3.73
C GLY A 3 -5.03 9.98 2.88
N ILE A 4 -4.55 10.69 1.85
CA ILE A 4 -3.36 10.29 1.09
C ILE A 4 -2.17 10.36 2.07
N PRO A 5 -1.43 9.25 2.28
CA PRO A 5 -0.22 9.28 3.12
C PRO A 5 0.80 10.28 2.56
N GLU A 6 1.48 10.99 3.44
CA GLU A 6 2.63 11.81 3.06
C GLU A 6 3.79 10.91 2.59
N THR A 7 4.36 11.24 1.44
CA THR A 7 5.55 10.58 0.87
C THR A 7 6.76 11.52 0.90
N ASP A 8 7.91 11.06 0.40
CA ASP A 8 9.15 11.86 0.31
C ASP A 8 9.79 12.24 1.66
N THR A 9 9.63 11.37 2.66
CA THR A 9 10.15 11.55 4.02
C THR A 9 11.53 10.90 4.25
N LEU A 10 12.05 10.14 3.28
CA LEU A 10 13.35 9.47 3.38
C LEU A 10 14.46 10.36 2.79
N GLU A 11 15.50 10.65 3.58
CA GLU A 11 16.59 11.57 3.18
C GLU A 11 17.63 10.95 2.23
N HIS A 12 17.82 9.62 2.29
CA HIS A 12 18.94 8.94 1.62
C HIS A 12 18.50 7.88 0.60
N SER A 13 17.19 7.69 0.43
CA SER A 13 16.62 6.68 -0.44
C SER A 13 15.28 7.11 -1.00
N ARG A 14 14.89 6.49 -2.11
CA ARG A 14 13.61 6.68 -2.76
C ARG A 14 12.93 5.33 -2.90
N ILE A 15 11.65 5.29 -2.61
CA ILE A 15 10.79 4.13 -2.86
C ILE A 15 9.77 4.56 -3.92
N SER A 16 9.66 3.77 -4.98
CA SER A 16 8.64 3.96 -6.01
C SER A 16 7.96 2.64 -6.30
N ALA A 17 6.72 2.69 -6.78
CA ALA A 17 6.01 1.48 -7.17
C ALA A 17 4.92 1.78 -8.18
N ASN A 18 4.59 0.76 -8.98
CA ASN A 18 3.32 0.68 -9.69
C ASN A 18 2.79 -0.76 -9.60
N VAL A 19 1.57 -0.97 -10.09
CA VAL A 19 0.88 -2.26 -10.01
C VAL A 19 1.63 -3.43 -10.65
N ASN A 20 2.51 -3.14 -11.62
CA ASN A 20 3.25 -4.16 -12.37
C ASN A 20 4.63 -4.44 -11.77
N THR A 21 5.31 -3.41 -11.23
CA THR A 21 6.70 -3.53 -10.76
C THR A 21 6.81 -3.89 -9.29
N GLY A 22 5.79 -3.60 -8.48
CA GLY A 22 5.93 -3.58 -7.03
C GLY A 22 6.92 -2.51 -6.56
N PHE A 23 7.43 -2.66 -5.34
CA PHE A 23 8.40 -1.73 -4.76
C PHE A 23 9.75 -1.78 -5.49
N GLN A 24 10.21 -0.62 -5.93
CA GLN A 24 11.54 -0.35 -6.42
C GLN A 24 12.25 0.64 -5.51
N LEU A 25 13.49 0.33 -5.17
CA LEU A 25 14.28 1.09 -4.22
C LEU A 25 15.57 1.58 -4.87
N THR A 26 15.83 2.86 -4.69
CA THR A 26 17.10 3.47 -5.05
C THR A 26 17.63 4.31 -3.90
N THR A 27 18.95 4.45 -3.83
CA THR A 27 19.59 5.47 -2.99
C THR A 27 19.33 6.86 -3.58
N ALA A 28 19.57 7.92 -2.79
CA ALA A 28 19.38 9.30 -3.24
C ALA A 28 20.20 9.67 -4.50
N ASP A 29 21.34 9.00 -4.70
CA ASP A 29 22.21 9.13 -5.88
C ASP A 29 21.85 8.16 -7.03
N GLY A 30 20.76 7.41 -6.91
CA GLY A 30 20.18 6.59 -7.98
C GLY A 30 20.72 5.17 -8.12
N ARG A 31 21.60 4.72 -7.21
CA ARG A 31 22.04 3.30 -7.18
C ARG A 31 20.92 2.40 -6.69
N GLN A 32 20.94 1.15 -7.12
CA GLN A 32 19.97 0.15 -6.66
C GLN A 32 20.11 -0.07 -5.15
N ALA A 33 18.97 -0.11 -4.46
CA ALA A 33 18.88 -0.42 -3.04
C ALA A 33 17.93 -1.60 -2.78
N HIS A 34 17.96 -2.12 -1.56
CA HIS A 34 17.14 -3.25 -1.13
C HIS A 34 16.48 -2.98 0.22
N LEU A 35 15.29 -3.53 0.42
CA LEU A 35 14.67 -3.58 1.73
C LEU A 35 15.37 -4.61 2.61
N ALA A 36 15.35 -4.35 3.92
CA ALA A 36 15.83 -5.24 4.96
C ALA A 36 14.83 -5.26 6.12
N ILE A 37 14.64 -6.43 6.73
CA ILE A 37 13.99 -6.58 8.02
C ILE A 37 15.11 -6.62 9.05
N ILE A 38 15.01 -5.73 10.03
CA ILE A 38 15.98 -5.58 11.11
C ILE A 38 15.27 -5.98 12.41
N ASP A 39 15.86 -6.88 13.18
CA ASP A 39 15.34 -7.27 14.49
C ASP A 39 15.64 -6.21 15.56
N GLU A 40 15.16 -6.44 16.78
CA GLU A 40 15.32 -5.50 17.90
C GLU A 40 16.79 -5.30 18.31
N ASP A 41 17.66 -6.28 18.02
CA ASP A 41 19.09 -6.23 18.30
C ASP A 41 19.89 -5.52 17.20
N GLY A 42 19.23 -5.09 16.13
CA GLY A 42 19.85 -4.39 15.00
C GLY A 42 20.43 -5.32 13.93
N ASN A 43 20.16 -6.63 14.00
CA ASN A 43 20.61 -7.57 12.99
C ASN A 43 19.68 -7.56 11.79
N VAL A 44 20.26 -7.61 10.59
CA VAL A 44 19.50 -7.83 9.36
C VAL A 44 19.13 -9.32 9.28
N ILE A 45 17.86 -9.64 9.49
CA ILE A 45 17.37 -11.03 9.46
C ILE A 45 16.96 -11.48 8.06
N GLU A 46 16.50 -10.53 7.22
CA GLU A 46 16.21 -10.76 5.81
C GLU A 46 16.50 -9.49 5.00
N ALA A 47 16.96 -9.63 3.77
CA ALA A 47 17.16 -8.50 2.87
C ALA A 47 17.00 -8.90 1.40
N GLY A 48 16.78 -7.90 0.55
CA GLY A 48 16.78 -8.08 -0.91
C GLY A 48 15.40 -8.03 -1.54
N GLN A 49 15.31 -8.59 -2.74
CA GLN A 49 14.09 -8.55 -3.56
C GLN A 49 12.92 -9.31 -2.92
N ALA A 50 13.19 -10.41 -2.22
CA ALA A 50 12.15 -11.20 -1.57
C ALA A 50 11.36 -10.37 -0.52
N VAL A 51 12.08 -9.60 0.30
CA VAL A 51 11.47 -8.68 1.28
C VAL A 51 10.61 -7.63 0.60
N ALA A 52 11.08 -7.05 -0.51
CA ALA A 52 10.33 -6.05 -1.26
C ALA A 52 9.05 -6.62 -1.89
N GLN A 53 9.13 -7.84 -2.42
CA GLN A 53 7.97 -8.53 -2.98
C GLN A 53 6.93 -8.84 -1.90
N GLU A 54 7.36 -9.34 -0.74
CA GLU A 54 6.44 -9.69 0.35
C GLU A 54 5.77 -8.45 0.93
N ALA A 55 6.52 -7.38 1.20
CA ALA A 55 5.96 -6.11 1.65
C ALA A 55 4.91 -5.55 0.67
N TRP A 56 5.19 -5.62 -0.64
CA TRP A 56 4.24 -5.20 -1.67
C TRP A 56 2.99 -6.07 -1.68
N ASN A 57 3.14 -7.41 -1.59
CA ASN A 57 2.03 -8.34 -1.55
C ASN A 57 1.10 -8.06 -0.35
N VAL A 58 1.67 -7.81 0.83
CA VAL A 58 0.91 -7.45 2.04
C VAL A 58 0.17 -6.12 1.83
N CYS A 59 0.83 -5.08 1.31
CA CYS A 59 0.18 -3.79 1.00
C CYS A 59 -1.03 -3.97 0.06
N ILE A 60 -0.86 -4.73 -1.02
CA ILE A 60 -1.93 -5.01 -1.98
C ILE A 60 -3.04 -5.86 -1.36
N ALA A 61 -2.71 -6.84 -0.52
CA ALA A 61 -3.70 -7.64 0.19
C ALA A 61 -4.56 -6.77 1.14
N VAL A 62 -3.94 -5.86 1.90
CA VAL A 62 -4.64 -4.89 2.76
C VAL A 62 -5.58 -4.02 1.92
N GLN A 63 -5.11 -3.47 0.80
CA GLN A 63 -5.93 -2.63 -0.08
C GLN A 63 -7.12 -3.42 -0.67
N LYS A 64 -6.90 -4.66 -1.11
CA LYS A 64 -7.95 -5.54 -1.62
C LYS A 64 -8.96 -5.90 -0.53
N ASN A 65 -8.51 -6.17 0.70
CA ASN A 65 -9.38 -6.45 1.84
C ASN A 65 -10.24 -5.23 2.19
N PHE A 66 -9.65 -4.04 2.16
CA PHE A 66 -10.38 -2.78 2.31
C PHE A 66 -11.47 -2.62 1.23
N TRP A 67 -11.14 -2.84 -0.05
CA TRP A 67 -12.12 -2.78 -1.14
C TRP A 67 -13.20 -3.86 -1.08
N ARG A 68 -12.88 -5.05 -0.56
CA ARG A 68 -13.85 -6.14 -0.35
C ARG A 68 -14.82 -5.88 0.80
N GLY A 69 -14.73 -4.74 1.48
CA GLY A 69 -15.60 -4.39 2.59
C GLY A 69 -15.30 -5.20 3.86
N MET A 70 -14.19 -5.94 3.92
CA MET A 70 -13.74 -6.69 5.10
C MET A 70 -13.14 -5.74 6.18
N GLY A 71 -13.67 -4.52 6.25
CA GLY A 71 -13.31 -3.44 7.16
C GLY A 71 -14.25 -2.21 7.10
N HIS A 72 -15.55 -2.39 6.77
CA HIS A 72 -16.68 -1.42 6.92
C HIS A 72 -17.22 -0.63 5.69
N LEU A 73 -17.56 -1.25 4.55
CA LEU A 73 -18.32 -0.55 3.49
C LEU A 73 -19.45 -1.40 2.89
N VAL A 74 -20.67 -0.84 2.85
CA VAL A 74 -21.84 -1.38 2.15
C VAL A 74 -22.09 -0.54 0.89
N VAL A 75 -22.14 -1.20 -0.27
CA VAL A 75 -22.41 -0.56 -1.58
C VAL A 75 -23.88 -0.78 -1.94
N HIS A 76 -24.58 0.30 -2.32
CA HIS A 76 -25.96 0.26 -2.83
C HIS A 76 -26.02 0.70 -4.29
N SER A 77 -26.87 0.05 -5.09
CA SER A 77 -27.23 0.46 -6.45
C SER A 77 -28.73 0.72 -6.57
N GLU A 78 -29.12 1.63 -7.46
CA GLU A 78 -30.52 1.89 -7.82
C GLU A 78 -30.73 1.78 -9.34
N PRO A 79 -31.94 1.41 -9.81
CA PRO A 79 -32.23 1.30 -11.25
C PRO A 79 -32.15 2.66 -11.96
N PRO A 80 -31.71 2.72 -13.22
CA PRO A 80 -31.65 3.98 -13.96
C PRO A 80 -33.04 4.61 -14.08
N GLY A 81 -33.19 5.85 -13.62
CA GLY A 81 -34.42 6.64 -13.75
C GLY A 81 -35.35 6.66 -12.53
N ILE A 82 -35.02 5.99 -11.44
CA ILE A 82 -35.74 6.14 -10.16
C ILE A 82 -35.02 7.22 -9.34
N ALA A 83 -35.65 8.38 -9.14
CA ALA A 83 -35.09 9.43 -8.29
C ALA A 83 -35.14 9.00 -6.82
N LYS A 84 -33.99 9.05 -6.16
CA LYS A 84 -33.82 8.59 -4.78
C LYS A 84 -34.72 9.40 -3.82
N PRO A 85 -35.63 8.76 -3.06
CA PRO A 85 -36.37 9.46 -2.02
C PRO A 85 -35.43 9.81 -0.87
N ALA A 86 -35.61 10.98 -0.26
CA ALA A 86 -34.76 11.45 0.83
C ALA A 86 -34.81 10.47 2.02
N ASN A 87 -33.63 9.99 2.41
CA ASN A 87 -33.36 8.99 3.46
C ASN A 87 -34.32 9.01 4.64
N VAL A 88 -34.78 7.83 5.06
CA VAL A 88 -35.12 7.54 6.46
C VAL A 88 -34.76 6.09 6.81
N ALA A 89 -33.73 5.98 7.68
CA ALA A 89 -33.25 4.89 8.55
C ALA A 89 -33.32 3.43 8.06
#